data_AF-A0AAE9L9D6-F1
#
_entry.id   AF-A0AAE9L9D6-F1
#
_cell.length_a   1.000
_cell.length_b   1.000
_cell.length_c   1.000
_cell.angle_alpha   90.00
_cell.angle_beta   90.00
_cell.angle_gamma   90.00
#
_symmetry.space_group_name_H-M   'P 1'
#
loop_
_entity.id
_entity.type
_entity.pdbx_description
1 polymer ?
#
loop_
_entity_poly.entity_id
_entity_poly.type
_entity_poly.pdbx_seq_one_letter_code
_entity_poly.pdbx_strand_id
1 'polypeptide(L)'
;MSDNISAGFERVVPITALLAEIITYTRPGNYGFRTNHAEQYATWTETAAQFEASGVHSIKTVGYRMRRLSDALEKADNAVDRGRNAMRQTLTVHDALRKFLRAIDRYREWVIRN
;
A
#
# COMPACT_ATOMS: atom_id res chain seq x y z
N MET A 1 2.23 7.40 22.19
CA MET A 1 1.98 6.36 21.17
C MET A 1 1.06 6.86 20.04
N SER A 2 0.09 7.75 20.33
CA SER A 2 -0.82 8.35 19.33
C SER A 2 -0.12 9.23 18.27
N ASP A 3 0.85 10.06 18.67
CA ASP A 3 1.44 11.07 17.77
C ASP A 3 2.24 10.45 16.62
N ASN A 4 3.04 9.40 16.88
CA ASN A 4 3.81 8.72 15.84
C ASN A 4 2.94 7.99 14.81
N ILE A 5 1.77 7.50 15.22
CA ILE A 5 0.83 6.85 14.31
C ILE A 5 0.13 7.89 13.43
N SER A 6 -0.32 9.00 14.04
CA SER A 6 -0.96 10.10 13.31
C SER A 6 0.00 10.71 12.29
N ALA A 7 1.23 11.02 12.70
CA ALA A 7 2.29 11.48 11.80
C ALA A 7 2.66 10.41 10.75
N GLY A 8 2.57 9.12 11.07
CA GLY A 8 2.70 8.04 10.11
C GLY A 8 1.62 8.10 9.02
N PHE A 9 0.36 8.27 9.41
CA PHE A 9 -0.75 8.40 8.47
C PHE A 9 -0.59 9.64 7.59
N GLU A 10 -0.29 10.80 8.17
CA GLU A 10 -0.07 12.06 7.42
C GLU A 10 1.00 11.89 6.34
N ARG A 11 2.10 11.19 6.64
CA ARG A 11 3.17 10.90 5.68
C ARG A 11 2.72 10.01 4.52
N VAL A 12 1.79 9.07 4.73
CA VAL A 12 1.37 8.09 3.72
C VAL A 12 0.07 8.42 2.99
N VAL A 13 -0.70 9.42 3.44
CA VAL A 13 -1.86 9.94 2.69
C VAL A 13 -1.49 10.33 1.24
N PRO A 14 -0.50 11.22 1.00
CA PRO A 14 -0.16 11.60 -0.38
C PRO A 14 0.36 10.41 -1.20
N ILE A 15 1.08 9.48 -0.57
CA ILE A 15 1.59 8.27 -1.24
C ILE A 15 0.44 7.33 -1.62
N THR A 16 -0.60 7.24 -0.80
CA THR A 16 -1.80 6.46 -1.11
C THR A 16 -2.51 7.00 -2.36
N ALA A 17 -2.60 8.32 -2.49
CA ALA A 17 -3.17 8.96 -3.69
C ALA A 17 -2.33 8.68 -4.94
N LEU A 18 -1.00 8.81 -4.83
CA LEU A 18 -0.07 8.45 -5.91
C LEU A 18 -0.23 6.97 -6.34
N LEU A 19 -0.30 6.05 -5.38
CA LEU A 19 -0.51 4.62 -5.67
C LEU A 19 -1.85 4.36 -6.36
N ALA A 20 -2.92 5.05 -5.95
CA ALA A 20 -4.22 4.94 -6.62
C ALA A 20 -4.15 5.44 -8.07
N GLU A 21 -3.44 6.55 -8.32
CA GLU A 21 -3.22 7.09 -9.66
C GLU A 21 -2.44 6.12 -10.54
N ILE A 22 -1.28 5.64 -10.06
CA ILE A 22 -0.45 4.64 -10.74
C ILE A 22 -1.28 3.39 -11.08
N ILE A 23 -2.05 2.86 -10.13
CA ILE A 23 -2.86 1.66 -10.34
C ILE A 23 -3.98 1.90 -11.36
N THR A 24 -4.52 3.12 -11.41
CA THR A 24 -5.64 3.47 -12.31
C THR A 24 -5.19 3.71 -13.74
N TYR A 25 -4.08 4.42 -13.94
CA TYR A 25 -3.70 4.92 -15.27
C TYR A 25 -2.52 4.19 -15.90
N THR A 26 -1.77 3.41 -15.14
CA THR A 26 -0.60 2.71 -15.67
C THR A 26 -0.95 1.30 -16.12
N ARG A 27 -0.34 0.88 -17.22
CA ARG A 27 -0.50 -0.49 -17.70
C ARG A 27 0.06 -1.48 -16.68
N PRO A 28 -0.60 -2.62 -16.49
CA PRO A 28 -0.15 -3.64 -15.56
C PRO A 28 1.25 -4.12 -15.94
N GLY A 29 2.14 -4.16 -14.95
CA GLY A 29 3.53 -4.55 -15.17
C GLY A 29 4.49 -3.42 -15.50
N ASN A 30 4.00 -2.17 -15.48
CA ASN A 30 4.83 -0.98 -15.63
C ASN A 30 4.58 0.01 -14.49
N TYR A 31 4.16 -0.47 -13.31
CA TYR A 31 3.80 0.41 -12.20
C TYR A 31 5.03 1.14 -11.66
N GLY A 32 6.19 0.47 -11.62
CA GLY A 32 7.48 1.10 -11.38
C GLY A 32 7.59 1.84 -10.05
N PHE A 33 6.77 1.50 -9.05
CA PHE A 33 6.65 2.29 -7.82
C PHE A 33 7.99 2.43 -7.08
N ARG A 34 8.72 1.32 -6.93
CA ARG A 34 10.04 1.33 -6.27
C ARG A 34 11.11 2.08 -7.04
N THR A 35 11.09 2.01 -8.36
CA THR A 35 12.14 2.59 -9.21
C THR A 35 11.89 4.06 -9.52
N ASN A 36 10.65 4.40 -9.86
CA ASN A 36 10.26 5.72 -10.36
C ASN A 36 9.86 6.67 -9.21
N HIS A 37 9.50 6.12 -8.05
CA HIS A 37 9.07 6.86 -6.87
C HIS A 37 9.82 6.37 -5.61
N ALA A 38 11.15 6.28 -5.69
CA ALA A 38 11.98 5.64 -4.68
C ALA A 38 11.84 6.27 -3.27
N GLU A 39 11.73 7.59 -3.17
CA GLU A 39 11.52 8.29 -1.90
C GLU A 39 10.17 7.96 -1.27
N GLN A 40 9.12 7.93 -2.09
CA GLN A 40 7.77 7.55 -1.67
C GLN A 40 7.72 6.07 -1.29
N TYR A 41 8.42 5.21 -2.02
CA TYR A 41 8.55 3.79 -1.67
C TYR A 41 9.27 3.60 -0.33
N ALA A 42 10.35 4.33 -0.07
CA ALA A 42 11.08 4.27 1.20
C ALA A 42 10.17 4.69 2.36
N THR A 43 9.50 5.85 2.23
CA THR A 43 8.56 6.36 3.24
C THR A 43 7.40 5.38 3.49
N TRP A 44 6.86 4.79 2.42
CA TRP A 44 5.79 3.80 2.48
C TRP A 44 6.20 2.55 3.24
N THR A 45 7.35 1.98 2.91
CA THR A 45 7.84 0.72 3.50
C THR A 45 8.29 0.92 4.95
N GLU A 46 8.92 2.04 5.28
CA GLU A 46 9.25 2.41 6.66
C GLU A 46 7.98 2.54 7.51
N THR A 47 6.99 3.29 7.02
CA THR A 47 5.72 3.48 7.75
C THR A 47 4.94 2.17 7.87
N ALA A 48 4.95 1.32 6.83
CA ALA A 48 4.35 0.00 6.89
C ALA A 48 4.97 -0.85 8.02
N ALA A 49 6.29 -0.85 8.15
CA ALA A 49 6.99 -1.56 9.21
C ALA A 49 6.67 -1.00 10.60
N GLN A 50 6.62 0.33 10.75
CA GLN A 50 6.21 0.99 12.00
C GLN A 50 4.78 0.59 12.39
N PHE A 51 3.85 0.56 11.43
CA PHE A 51 2.47 0.15 11.67
C PHE A 51 2.35 -1.33 12.00
N GLU A 52 3.05 -2.23 11.29
CA GLU A 52 3.07 -3.67 11.58
C GLU A 52 3.60 -3.97 13.01
N ALA A 53 4.53 -3.16 13.51
CA ALA A 53 5.07 -3.27 14.86
C ALA A 53 4.10 -2.76 15.96
N SER A 54 3.00 -2.10 15.59
CA SER A 54 2.04 -1.53 16.55
C SER A 54 1.37 -2.62 17.40
N GLY A 55 1.13 -2.30 18.67
CA GLY A 55 0.32 -3.12 19.58
C GLY A 55 -1.18 -3.11 19.25
N VAL A 56 -1.64 -2.14 18.45
CA VAL A 56 -3.05 -2.01 18.07
C VAL A 56 -3.33 -2.82 16.81
N HIS A 57 -4.25 -3.79 16.91
CA HIS A 57 -4.56 -4.73 15.83
C HIS A 57 -4.97 -4.03 14.51
N SER A 58 -5.79 -2.98 14.59
CA SER A 58 -6.23 -2.22 13.41
C SER A 58 -5.06 -1.55 12.70
N ILE A 59 -4.14 -0.93 13.44
CA ILE A 59 -2.94 -0.28 12.87
C ILE A 59 -1.98 -1.32 12.29
N LYS A 60 -1.74 -2.42 13.02
CA LYS A 60 -0.96 -3.57 12.52
C LYS A 60 -1.50 -4.10 11.20
N THR A 61 -2.82 -4.20 11.09
CA THR A 61 -3.48 -4.65 9.86
C THR A 61 -3.27 -3.67 8.71
N VAL A 62 -3.32 -2.35 8.96
CA VAL A 62 -3.00 -1.34 7.95
C VAL A 62 -1.57 -1.51 7.44
N GLY A 63 -0.58 -1.56 8.34
CA GLY A 63 0.83 -1.76 7.96
C GLY A 63 1.05 -3.02 7.11
N TYR A 64 0.45 -4.14 7.55
CA TYR A 64 0.51 -5.39 6.79
C TYR A 64 -0.05 -5.22 5.38
N ARG A 65 -1.19 -4.54 5.22
CA ARG A 65 -1.80 -4.32 3.92
C ARG A 65 -1.02 -3.34 3.04
N MET A 66 -0.35 -2.35 3.63
CA MET A 66 0.55 -1.44 2.91
C MET A 66 1.67 -2.23 2.23
N ARG A 67 2.36 -3.09 3.00
CA ARG A 67 3.43 -3.95 2.46
C ARG A 67 2.91 -4.89 1.38
N ARG A 68 1.73 -5.49 1.59
CA ARG A 68 1.11 -6.37 0.59
C ARG A 68 0.74 -5.66 -0.71
N LEU A 69 0.44 -4.36 -0.67
CA LEU A 69 0.18 -3.57 -1.87
C LEU A 69 1.47 -3.33 -2.65
N SER A 70 2.54 -2.86 -2.00
CA SER A 70 3.83 -2.65 -2.67
C SER A 70 4.40 -3.96 -3.23
N ASP A 71 4.30 -5.07 -2.49
CA ASP A 71 4.70 -6.40 -2.97
C ASP A 71 3.92 -6.82 -4.23
N ALA A 72 2.64 -6.46 -4.32
CA ALA A 72 1.80 -6.81 -5.46
C ALA A 72 2.20 -6.04 -6.72
N LEU A 73 2.55 -4.76 -6.58
CA LEU A 73 3.07 -3.93 -7.67
C LEU A 73 4.40 -4.50 -8.19
N GLU A 74 5.36 -4.75 -7.30
CA GLU A 74 6.65 -5.33 -7.69
C GLU A 74 6.49 -6.70 -8.37
N LYS A 75 5.58 -7.54 -7.86
CA LYS A 75 5.31 -8.85 -8.48
C LYS A 75 4.67 -8.73 -9.85
N ALA A 76 3.79 -7.74 -10.04
CA ALA A 76 3.17 -7.49 -11.32
C ALA A 76 4.20 -7.03 -12.35
N ASP A 77 5.06 -6.08 -12.01
CA ASP A 77 6.15 -5.57 -12.86
C ASP A 77 7.07 -6.73 -13.27
N ASN A 78 7.58 -7.47 -12.29
CA ASN A 78 8.42 -8.66 -12.52
C ASN A 78 7.74 -9.79 -13.32
N ALA A 79 6.41 -9.92 -13.26
CA ALA A 79 5.70 -11.00 -13.94
C ALA A 79 5.47 -10.66 -15.41
N VAL A 80 5.10 -9.42 -15.70
CA VAL A 80 4.86 -8.95 -17.07
C VAL A 80 6.17 -8.85 -17.85
N ASP A 81 7.26 -8.43 -17.22
CA ASP A 81 8.61 -8.48 -17.81
C ASP A 81 9.02 -9.88 -18.28
N ARG A 82 8.49 -10.92 -17.63
CA ARG A 82 8.71 -12.34 -17.99
C ARG A 82 7.65 -12.91 -18.93
N GLY A 83 6.84 -12.06 -19.56
CA GLY A 83 5.80 -12.46 -20.52
C GLY A 83 4.56 -13.10 -19.89
N ARG A 84 4.34 -12.96 -18.57
CA ARG A 84 3.14 -13.51 -17.92
C ARG A 84 1.92 -12.62 -18.18
N ASN A 85 0.74 -13.22 -18.07
CA ASN A 85 -0.54 -12.55 -18.34
C ASN A 85 -0.75 -11.29 -17.46
N ALA A 86 -0.72 -10.12 -18.10
CA ALA A 86 -0.88 -8.81 -17.48
C ALA A 86 -2.24 -8.61 -16.80
N MET A 87 -3.32 -9.16 -17.36
CA MET A 87 -4.66 -9.05 -16.78
C MET A 87 -4.73 -9.72 -15.40
N ARG A 88 -4.14 -10.91 -15.25
CA ARG A 88 -4.07 -11.59 -13.94
C ARG A 88 -3.29 -10.78 -12.90
N GLN A 89 -2.22 -10.09 -13.30
CA GLN A 89 -1.46 -9.24 -12.40
C GLN A 89 -2.25 -8.00 -11.98
N THR A 90 -2.99 -7.39 -12.92
CA THR A 90 -3.93 -6.30 -12.66
C THR A 90 -4.91 -6.64 -11.54
N LEU A 91 -5.59 -7.78 -11.67
CA LEU A 91 -6.58 -8.22 -10.68
C LEU A 91 -5.94 -8.44 -9.30
N THR A 92 -4.69 -8.92 -9.27
CA THR A 92 -3.95 -9.12 -8.01
C THR A 92 -3.62 -7.80 -7.33
N VAL A 93 -3.20 -6.79 -8.09
CA VAL A 93 -2.92 -5.43 -7.59
C VAL A 93 -4.20 -4.75 -7.11
N HIS A 94 -5.27 -4.81 -7.90
CA HIS A 94 -6.57 -4.25 -7.50
C HIS A 94 -7.14 -4.92 -6.25
N ASP A 95 -7.01 -6.24 -6.11
CA ASP A 95 -7.43 -6.94 -4.89
C ASP A 95 -6.60 -6.52 -3.67
N ALA A 96 -5.28 -6.32 -3.84
CA ALA A 96 -4.41 -5.80 -2.79
C ALA A 96 -4.83 -4.37 -2.37
N LEU A 97 -5.09 -3.49 -3.34
CA LEU A 97 -5.55 -2.12 -3.09
C LEU A 97 -6.89 -2.12 -2.33
N ARG A 98 -7.87 -2.91 -2.79
CA ARG A 98 -9.17 -3.05 -2.13
C ARG A 98 -9.03 -3.52 -0.68
N LYS A 99 -8.15 -4.49 -0.42
CA LYS A 99 -7.89 -5.01 0.94
C LYS A 99 -7.20 -3.97 1.83
N PHE A 100 -6.34 -3.13 1.26
CA PHE A 100 -5.73 -2.02 1.96
C PHE A 100 -6.74 -0.93 2.33
N LEU A 101 -7.57 -0.47 1.39
CA LEU A 101 -8.61 0.53 1.65
C LEU A 101 -9.57 0.06 2.76
N ARG A 102 -10.00 -1.21 2.71
CA ARG A 102 -10.82 -1.80 3.79
C ARG A 102 -10.13 -1.82 5.16
N ALA A 103 -8.81 -1.94 5.21
CA ALA A 103 -8.08 -1.88 6.48
C ALA A 103 -8.04 -0.45 7.03
N ILE A 104 -7.90 0.55 6.15
CA ILE A 104 -8.02 1.97 6.53
C ILE A 104 -9.42 2.27 7.06
N ASP A 105 -10.48 1.81 6.38
CA ASP A 105 -11.86 2.06 6.82
C ASP A 105 -12.12 1.49 8.22
N ARG A 106 -11.68 0.26 8.48
CA ARG A 106 -11.77 -0.35 9.82
C ARG A 106 -10.97 0.40 10.88
N TYR A 107 -9.80 0.92 10.52
CA TYR A 107 -9.03 1.76 11.43
C TYR A 107 -9.79 3.05 11.76
N ARG A 108 -10.38 3.72 10.75
CA ARG A 108 -11.21 4.92 10.95
C ARG A 108 -12.40 4.64 11.86
N GLU A 109 -13.12 3.55 11.62
CA GLU A 109 -14.23 3.11 12.48
C GLU A 109 -13.77 2.87 13.92
N TRP A 110 -12.59 2.25 14.11
CA TRP A 110 -12.03 2.03 15.43
C TRP A 110 -11.69 3.34 16.14
N VAL A 111 -11.09 4.32 15.44
CA VAL A 111 -10.78 5.66 15.99
C VAL A 111 -12.05 6.43 16.35
N ILE A 112 -13.13 6.31 15.58
CA ILE A 112 -14.40 7.01 15.91
C ILE A 112 -15.05 6.43 17.17
N ARG A 113 -14.83 5.14 17.45
CA ARG A 113 -15.47 4.42 18.57
C ARG A 113 -14.69 4.50 19.89
N ASN A 114 -13.43 4.94 19.88
CA ASN A 114 -12.54 4.98 21.05
C ASN A 114 -11.97 6.38 21.23
#